data_AF-A0A8J7SP18-F1
#
_entry.id   AF-A0A8J7SP18-F1
#
_cell.length_a   1.000
_cell.length_b   1.000
_cell.length_c   1.000
_cell.angle_alpha   90.00
_cell.angle_beta   90.00
_cell.angle_gamma   90.00
#
_symmetry.space_group_name_H-M   'P 1'
#
loop_
_entity.id
_entity.type
_entity.pdbx_description
1 polymer ?
#
loop_
_entity_poly.entity_id
_entity_poly.type
_entity_poly.pdbx_seq_one_letter_code
_entity_poly.pdbx_strand_id
1 'polypeptide(L)'
;QGKDIISLRGYRDPVTDVSAANAQGAAIYNKITMELRYLISPNPSATIWVLAFVEAGNAWSKFEDYNPFQLKRSVGAGVRVFLPMFGTLGFDYGIGFDKPHLNGSTNVTDYGAFNIVLGFEPK
;
A
#
# COMPACT_ATOMS: atom_id res chain seq x y z
N GLN A 1 19.94 10.51 12.20
CA GLN A 1 19.44 9.13 12.07
C GLN A 1 18.54 9.09 10.84
N GLY A 2 18.76 8.17 9.91
CA GLY A 2 17.87 7.97 8.77
C GLY A 2 16.65 7.17 9.21
N LYS A 3 15.45 7.63 8.90
CA LYS A 3 14.20 6.91 9.11
C LYS A 3 13.58 6.66 7.74
N ASP A 4 13.23 5.41 7.46
CA ASP A 4 12.47 5.05 6.26
C ASP A 4 11.01 4.78 6.66
N ILE A 5 10.08 5.20 5.82
CA ILE A 5 8.64 5.03 6.08
C ILE A 5 8.14 3.86 5.25
N ILE A 6 7.79 2.78 5.95
CA ILE A 6 7.11 1.66 5.31
C ILE A 6 5.62 1.95 5.21
N SER A 7 5.09 1.95 3.99
CA SER A 7 3.66 2.14 3.74
C SER A 7 3.04 0.90 3.10
N LEU A 8 1.79 0.62 3.47
CA LEU A 8 0.93 -0.42 2.92
C LEU A 8 -0.29 0.24 2.29
N ARG A 9 -0.57 -0.06 1.02
CA ARG A 9 -1.76 0.41 0.31
C ARG A 9 -3.01 -0.12 1.00
N GLY A 10 -3.99 0.75 1.25
CA GLY A 10 -5.19 0.43 2.04
C GLY A 10 -5.12 0.88 3.51
N TYR A 11 -3.93 1.25 3.99
CA TYR A 11 -3.73 1.94 5.26
C TYR A 11 -3.50 3.43 4.98
N ARG A 12 -4.15 4.30 5.76
CA ARG A 12 -4.11 5.77 5.54
C ARG A 12 -2.92 6.40 6.22
N ASP A 13 -2.46 5.82 7.33
CA ASP A 13 -1.32 6.31 8.08
C ASP A 13 -0.28 5.19 8.28
N PRO A 14 0.87 5.25 7.58
CA PRO A 14 1.91 4.23 7.70
C PRO A 14 2.57 4.18 9.08
N VAL A 15 2.53 5.28 9.84
CA VAL A 15 3.18 5.37 11.15
C VAL A 15 2.29 4.79 12.23
N THR A 16 0.99 5.10 12.21
CA THR A 16 0.06 4.64 13.25
C THR A 16 -0.60 3.30 12.95
N ASP A 17 -0.70 2.88 11.68
CA ASP A 17 -1.37 1.62 11.35
C ASP A 17 -0.40 0.46 11.09
N VAL A 18 0.76 0.74 10.47
CA VAL A 18 1.76 -0.27 10.10
C VAL A 18 2.87 -0.37 11.15
N SER A 19 3.19 0.75 11.80
CA SER A 19 4.20 0.83 12.86
C SER A 19 3.58 1.14 14.24
N ALA A 20 2.29 0.88 14.44
CA ALA A 20 1.50 1.22 15.64
C ALA A 20 2.20 0.95 16.99
N ALA A 21 3.06 -0.07 17.04
CA ALA A 21 3.81 -0.43 18.23
C ALA A 21 4.98 0.52 18.56
N ASN A 22 5.42 1.41 17.64
CA ASN A 22 6.72 2.08 17.74
C ASN A 22 6.72 3.50 17.17
N ALA A 23 6.25 4.48 17.96
CA ALA A 23 6.32 5.91 17.62
C ALA A 23 7.78 6.40 17.41
N GLN A 24 8.75 5.76 18.07
CA GLN A 24 10.19 6.04 17.93
C GLN A 24 10.84 5.37 16.69
N GLY A 25 10.10 4.58 15.92
CA GLY A 25 10.63 3.78 14.80
C GLY A 25 10.96 2.35 15.20
N ALA A 26 11.09 1.48 14.20
CA ALA A 26 11.32 0.05 14.36
C ALA A 26 12.67 -0.35 13.76
N ALA A 27 13.40 -1.25 14.42
CA ALA A 27 14.70 -1.73 13.95
C ALA A 27 14.58 -2.84 12.90
N ILE A 28 13.44 -3.54 12.87
CA ILE A 28 13.18 -4.68 12.00
C ILE A 28 11.82 -4.49 11.36
N TYR A 29 11.70 -4.73 10.07
CA TYR A 29 10.42 -4.72 9.37
C TYR A 29 10.32 -5.87 8.40
N ASN A 30 9.09 -6.28 8.13
CA ASN A 30 8.75 -7.14 7.01
C ASN A 30 7.74 -6.43 6.13
N LYS A 31 7.97 -6.47 4.82
CA LYS A 31 7.01 -6.03 3.81
C LYS A 31 7.02 -7.03 2.66
N ILE A 32 5.85 -7.59 2.41
CA ILE A 32 5.59 -8.52 1.32
C ILE A 32 4.52 -7.88 0.46
N THR A 33 4.82 -7.68 -0.82
CA THR A 33 3.89 -7.13 -1.80
C THR A 33 3.77 -8.12 -2.95
N MET A 34 2.54 -8.51 -3.28
CA MET A 34 2.22 -9.33 -4.43
C MET A 34 1.28 -8.53 -5.33
N GLU A 35 1.60 -8.47 -6.63
CA GLU A 35 0.80 -7.73 -7.59
C GLU A 35 0.54 -8.60 -8.82
N LEU A 36 -0.74 -8.78 -9.14
CA LEU A 36 -1.19 -9.38 -10.37
C LEU A 36 -1.58 -8.26 -11.34
N ARG A 37 -0.96 -8.21 -12.52
CA ARG A 37 -1.21 -7.17 -13.52
C ARG A 37 -1.73 -7.81 -14.80
N TYR A 38 -2.86 -7.32 -15.30
CA TYR A 38 -3.45 -7.76 -16.54
C TYR A 38 -3.60 -6.59 -17.51
N LEU A 39 -3.11 -6.78 -18.73
CA LEU A 39 -3.20 -5.79 -19.79
C LEU A 39 -4.58 -5.86 -20.43
N ILE A 40 -5.40 -4.83 -20.24
CA ILE A 40 -6.75 -4.78 -20.84
C ILE A 40 -6.69 -4.12 -22.22
N SER A 41 -5.84 -3.12 -22.39
CA SER A 41 -5.71 -2.40 -23.65
C SER A 41 -4.24 -2.23 -24.04
N PRO A 42 -3.76 -2.93 -25.09
CA PRO A 42 -2.43 -2.76 -25.65
C PRO A 42 -2.32 -1.53 -26.58
N ASN A 43 -3.25 -0.57 -26.50
CA ASN A 43 -3.28 0.54 -27.45
C ASN A 43 -2.03 1.45 -27.28
N PRO A 44 -1.28 1.74 -28.36
CA PRO A 44 -0.06 2.57 -28.30
C PRO A 44 -0.33 4.04 -27.92
N SER A 45 -1.58 4.54 -28.07
CA SER A 45 -1.95 5.89 -27.63
C SER A 45 -2.24 5.97 -26.12
N ALA A 46 -2.67 4.87 -25.51
CA ALA A 46 -2.95 4.77 -24.08
C ALA A 46 -2.95 3.30 -23.65
N THR A 47 -1.86 2.87 -23.00
CA THR A 47 -1.75 1.50 -22.51
C THR A 47 -2.36 1.42 -21.12
N ILE A 48 -3.31 0.50 -20.93
CA ILE A 48 -4.08 0.38 -19.68
C ILE A 48 -3.85 -0.99 -19.06
N TRP A 49 -3.33 -0.99 -17.83
CA TRP A 49 -3.21 -2.16 -16.98
C TRP A 49 -4.22 -2.06 -15.86
N VAL A 50 -4.90 -3.16 -15.60
CA VAL A 50 -5.57 -3.36 -14.33
C VAL A 50 -4.65 -4.20 -13.47
N LEU A 51 -4.55 -3.82 -12.20
CA LEU A 51 -3.75 -4.53 -11.23
C LEU A 51 -4.62 -4.91 -10.02
N ALA A 52 -4.37 -6.09 -9.47
CA ALA A 52 -4.81 -6.48 -8.15
C ALA A 52 -3.57 -6.62 -7.30
N PHE A 53 -3.60 -6.09 -6.08
CA PHE A 53 -2.47 -6.17 -5.17
C PHE A 53 -2.89 -6.75 -3.83
N VAL A 54 -1.98 -7.48 -3.23
CA VAL A 54 -2.05 -7.94 -1.85
C VAL A 54 -0.76 -7.52 -1.19
N GLU A 55 -0.87 -6.85 -0.04
CA GLU A 55 0.28 -6.45 0.74
C GLU A 55 0.15 -6.94 2.17
N ALA A 56 1.28 -7.32 2.74
CA ALA A 56 1.38 -7.72 4.13
C ALA A 56 2.64 -7.09 4.70
N GLY A 57 2.53 -6.37 5.80
CA GLY A 57 3.70 -5.79 6.43
C GLY A 57 3.49 -5.44 7.89
N ASN A 58 4.58 -5.41 8.64
CA ASN A 58 4.60 -4.92 10.01
C ASN A 58 6.04 -4.58 10.40
N ALA A 59 6.21 -3.81 11.46
CA ALA A 59 7.51 -3.42 11.97
C ALA A 59 7.63 -3.56 13.50
N TRP A 60 8.79 -4.02 13.95
CA TRP A 60 9.11 -4.36 15.34
C TRP A 60 10.38 -3.64 15.80
N SER A 61 10.40 -3.21 17.06
CA SER A 61 11.56 -2.52 17.65
C SER A 61 12.66 -3.46 18.11
N LYS A 62 12.32 -4.66 18.57
CA LYS A 62 13.27 -5.64 19.14
C LYS A 62 13.20 -6.95 18.38
N PHE A 63 14.33 -7.66 18.32
CA PHE A 63 14.40 -9.02 17.77
C PHE A 63 13.55 -10.01 18.57
N GLU A 64 13.39 -9.79 19.88
CA GLU A 64 12.62 -10.68 20.77
C GLU A 64 11.11 -10.62 20.51
N ASP A 65 10.60 -9.46 20.03
CA ASP A 65 9.19 -9.24 19.73
C ASP A 65 8.84 -9.58 18.27
N TYR A 66 9.82 -10.07 17.51
CA TYR A 66 9.66 -10.37 16.08
C TYR A 66 8.73 -11.57 15.87
N ASN A 67 7.58 -11.32 15.24
CA ASN A 67 6.66 -12.38 14.87
C ASN A 67 6.25 -12.26 13.39
N PRO A 68 6.79 -13.12 12.50
CA PRO A 68 6.51 -13.04 11.07
C PRO A 68 5.06 -13.37 10.70
N PHE A 69 4.25 -13.90 11.62
CA PHE A 69 2.83 -14.20 11.38
C PHE A 69 1.89 -13.05 11.78
N GLN A 70 2.37 -12.07 12.55
CA GLN A 70 1.61 -10.87 12.92
C GLN A 70 1.82 -9.76 11.88
N LEU A 71 1.33 -9.97 10.67
CA LEU A 71 1.44 -8.99 9.59
C LEU A 71 0.11 -8.26 9.40
N LYS A 72 0.18 -6.94 9.18
CA LYS A 72 -0.98 -6.16 8.75
C LYS A 72 -1.20 -6.43 7.28
N ARG A 73 -2.37 -6.98 6.93
CA ARG A 73 -2.69 -7.35 5.55
C ARG A 73 -3.60 -6.33 4.92
N SER A 74 -3.40 -6.10 3.63
CA SER A 74 -4.32 -5.36 2.78
C SER A 74 -4.40 -5.99 1.41
N VAL A 75 -5.53 -5.75 0.76
CA VAL A 75 -5.81 -6.17 -0.60
C VAL A 75 -6.47 -5.02 -1.31
N GLY A 76 -6.19 -4.88 -2.59
CA GLY A 76 -6.82 -3.86 -3.40
C GLY A 76 -6.77 -4.16 -4.87
N ALA A 77 -7.40 -3.27 -5.61
CA ALA A 77 -7.34 -3.23 -7.04
C ALA A 77 -6.98 -1.81 -7.48
N GLY A 78 -6.30 -1.72 -8.60
CA GLY A 78 -5.90 -0.46 -9.20
C GLY A 78 -5.94 -0.51 -10.71
N VAL A 79 -5.89 0.66 -11.30
CA VAL A 79 -5.75 0.86 -12.73
C VAL A 79 -4.56 1.76 -12.96
N ARG A 80 -3.66 1.33 -13.83
CA ARG A 80 -2.53 2.13 -14.27
C ARG A 80 -2.70 2.41 -15.76
N VAL A 81 -2.67 3.70 -16.11
CA VAL A 81 -2.74 4.19 -17.47
C VAL A 81 -1.41 4.84 -17.79
N PHE A 82 -0.76 4.41 -18.86
CA PHE A 82 0.43 5.07 -19.38
C PHE A 82 0.06 5.87 -20.60
N LEU A 83 0.29 7.18 -20.48
CA LEU A 83 0.07 8.13 -21.55
C LEU A 83 1.43 8.58 -22.08
N PRO A 84 1.71 8.45 -23.39
CA PRO A 84 3.01 8.80 -23.97
C PRO A 84 3.48 10.24 -23.69
N MET A 85 2.55 11.16 -23.42
CA MET A 85 2.86 12.58 -23.18
C MET A 85 2.81 13.01 -21.71
N PHE A 86 2.09 12.28 -20.85
CA PHE A 86 1.82 12.68 -19.46
C PHE A 86 2.41 11.71 -18.43
N GLY A 87 3.02 10.61 -18.89
CA GLY A 87 3.61 9.58 -18.04
C GLY A 87 2.58 8.62 -17.45
N THR A 88 2.85 8.12 -16.25
CA THR A 88 1.99 7.14 -15.58
C THR A 88 0.94 7.83 -14.71
N LEU A 89 -0.33 7.55 -14.97
CA LEU A 89 -1.44 7.84 -14.07
C LEU A 89 -1.90 6.54 -13.43
N GLY A 90 -1.89 6.47 -12.10
CA GLY A 90 -2.33 5.31 -11.33
C GLY A 90 -3.46 5.68 -10.38
N PHE A 91 -4.45 4.81 -10.30
CA PHE A 91 -5.50 4.86 -9.30
C PHE A 91 -5.50 3.53 -8.57
N ASP A 92 -5.27 3.54 -7.26
CA ASP A 92 -5.23 2.34 -6.43
C ASP A 92 -6.26 2.47 -5.30
N TYR A 93 -7.12 1.47 -5.16
CA TYR A 93 -8.04 1.35 -4.04
C TYR A 93 -7.70 0.10 -3.24
N GLY A 94 -7.28 0.29 -1.99
CA GLY A 94 -6.90 -0.78 -1.09
C GLY A 94 -7.79 -0.82 0.14
N ILE A 95 -8.00 -2.01 0.68
CA ILE A 95 -8.71 -2.27 1.93
C ILE A 95 -7.73 -2.94 2.90
N GLY A 96 -7.52 -2.33 4.07
CA GLY A 96 -6.71 -2.91 5.14
C GLY A 96 -7.57 -3.69 6.12
N PHE A 97 -7.22 -4.95 6.40
CA PHE A 97 -8.01 -5.82 7.28
C PHE A 97 -7.71 -5.61 8.77
N ASP A 98 -6.47 -5.30 9.11
CA ASP A 98 -5.97 -5.39 10.49
C ASP A 98 -5.78 -3.99 11.12
N LYS A 99 -6.70 -3.03 10.89
CA LYS A 99 -6.57 -1.64 11.38
C LYS A 99 -6.86 -1.53 12.89
N PRO A 100 -5.90 -1.07 13.72
CA PRO A 100 -6.06 -1.03 15.18
C PRO A 100 -7.06 0.03 15.68
N HIS A 101 -7.41 1.02 14.86
CA HIS A 101 -8.25 2.17 15.26
C HIS A 101 -9.76 2.01 15.03
N LEU A 102 -10.25 0.80 14.74
CA LEU A 102 -11.68 0.55 14.47
C LEU A 102 -12.49 0.28 15.75
N ASN A 103 -12.20 1.00 16.82
CA ASN A 103 -12.97 0.94 18.06
C ASN A 103 -14.27 1.75 17.87
N GLY A 104 -15.27 1.14 17.23
CA GLY A 104 -16.66 1.62 17.23
C GLY A 104 -17.18 2.31 15.97
N SER A 105 -16.39 2.48 14.90
CA SER A 105 -16.92 2.97 13.61
C SER A 105 -17.27 1.79 12.69
N THR A 106 -18.57 1.58 12.48
CA THR A 106 -19.14 0.57 11.57
C THR A 106 -19.17 1.01 10.11
N ASN A 107 -18.35 1.99 9.72
CA ASN A 107 -18.31 2.48 8.35
C ASN A 107 -17.27 1.70 7.53
N VAL A 108 -17.75 0.94 6.55
CA VAL A 108 -16.91 0.21 5.58
C VAL A 108 -15.91 1.15 4.87
N THR A 109 -16.25 2.44 4.77
CA THR A 109 -15.42 3.51 4.22
C THR A 109 -14.11 3.73 4.98
N ASP A 110 -14.05 3.43 6.28
CA ASP A 110 -12.83 3.60 7.10
C ASP A 110 -11.80 2.49 6.88
N TYR A 111 -12.22 1.36 6.29
CA TYR A 111 -11.36 0.24 5.94
C TYR A 111 -10.63 0.46 4.60
N GLY A 112 -11.17 1.33 3.73
CA GLY A 112 -10.59 1.63 2.42
C GLY A 112 -9.63 2.83 2.44
N ALA A 113 -8.63 2.80 1.56
CA ALA A 113 -7.82 3.96 1.21
C ALA A 113 -7.68 4.04 -0.30
N PHE A 114 -7.92 5.24 -0.84
CA PHE A 114 -7.75 5.55 -2.25
C PHE A 114 -6.46 6.35 -2.45
N ASN A 115 -5.64 5.92 -3.40
CA ASN A 115 -4.37 6.53 -3.72
C ASN A 115 -4.34 6.90 -5.21
N ILE A 116 -3.80 8.07 -5.51
CA ILE A 116 -3.54 8.53 -6.87
C ILE A 116 -2.04 8.65 -7.04
N VAL A 117 -1.50 8.04 -8.09
CA VAL A 117 -0.09 8.09 -8.44
C VAL A 117 0.06 8.86 -9.75
N LEU A 118 0.89 9.90 -9.73
CA LEU A 118 1.27 10.68 -10.89
C LEU A 118 2.78 10.53 -11.08
N GLY A 119 3.18 9.93 -12.20
CA GLY A 119 4.58 9.80 -12.58
C GLY A 119 4.83 10.58 -13.85
N PHE A 120 5.65 11.63 -13.75
CA PHE A 120 6.20 12.31 -14.92
C PHE A 120 7.56 11.70 -15.21
N GLU A 121 7.76 11.23 -16.44
CA GLU A 121 9.08 10.81 -16.90
C GLU A 121 9.80 12.05 -17.46
N PRO A 122 10.88 12.55 -16.82
CA PRO A 122 11.68 13.60 -17.43
C PRO A 122 12.34 13.03 -18.69
N LYS A 123 12.19 13.75 -19.80
CA LYS A 123 12.87 13.46 -21.07
C LYS A 123 14.38 13.65 -20.97
#